data_AF-A0A117KN33-F1
#
_entry.id   AF-A0A117KN33-F1
#
_cell.length_a   1.000
_cell.length_b   1.000
_cell.length_c   1.000
_cell.angle_alpha   90.00
_cell.angle_beta   90.00
_cell.angle_gamma   90.00
#
_symmetry.space_group_name_H-M   'P 1'
#
loop_
_entity.id
_entity.type
_entity.pdbx_description
1 polymer ?
#
loop_
_entity_poly.entity_id
_entity_poly.type
_entity_poly.pdbx_seq_one_letter_code
_entity_poly.pdbx_strand_id
1 'polypeptide(L)' 'MSTIMDQKRVEQAIRWIDGELQEKKDLTKLLEEVGMRFNLSPQEMEFVLRFFKEEKNNK' A
#
# COMPACT_ATOMS: atom_id res chain seq x y z
N MET A 1 2.44 14.43 21.53
CA MET A 1 1.22 13.91 20.87
C MET A 1 1.18 14.42 19.45
N SER A 2 1.62 13.62 18.48
CA SER A 2 1.45 13.87 17.04
C SER A 2 1.83 12.59 16.30
N THR A 3 0.93 11.59 16.33
CA THR A 3 1.15 10.29 15.66
C THR A 3 -0.09 9.84 14.91
N ILE A 4 -0.83 10.80 14.33
CA ILE A 4 -2.09 10.52 13.61
C ILE A 4 -2.05 11.04 12.16
N MET A 5 -1.15 11.99 11.83
CA MET A 5 -1.08 12.55 10.47
C MET A 5 -0.37 11.63 9.48
N ASP A 6 0.61 10.84 9.92
CA ASP A 6 1.39 9.95 9.05
C ASP A 6 0.57 8.70 8.64
N GLN A 7 -0.24 8.17 9.57
CA GLN A 7 -1.02 6.95 9.34
C GLN A 7 -2.09 7.08 8.25
N LYS A 8 -2.63 8.28 8.04
CA LYS A 8 -3.67 8.51 7.01
C LYS A 8 -3.14 8.28 5.59
N ARG A 9 -1.86 8.57 5.33
CA ARG A 9 -1.27 8.41 4.00
C ARG A 9 -1.11 6.94 3.64
N VAL A 10 -0.60 6.14 4.59
CA VAL A 10 -0.52 4.68 4.46
C VAL A 10 -1.89 4.05 4.31
N GLU A 11 -2.86 4.44 5.14
CA GLU A 11 -4.23 3.92 5.05
C GLU A 11 -4.86 4.22 3.70
N GLN A 12 -4.75 5.45 3.20
CA GLN A 12 -5.28 5.81 1.88
C GLN A 12 -4.59 5.04 0.75
N ALA A 13 -3.27 4.80 0.86
CA ALA A 13 -2.53 4.01 -0.09
C ALA A 13 -3.00 2.55 -0.10
N ILE A 14 -3.12 1.91 1.06
CA ILE A 14 -3.59 0.52 1.19
C ILE A 14 -4.99 0.40 0.59
N ARG A 15 -5.91 1.32 0.92
CA ARG A 15 -7.28 1.29 0.41
C ARG A 15 -7.36 1.44 -1.10
N TRP A 16 -6.48 2.25 -1.68
CA TRP A 16 -6.40 2.42 -3.13
C TRP A 16 -5.86 1.14 -3.80
N ILE A 17 -4.78 0.57 -3.27
CA ILE A 17 -4.22 -0.68 -3.77
C ILE A 17 -5.24 -1.81 -3.67
N ASP A 18 -5.97 -1.92 -2.56
CA ASP A 18 -7.00 -2.96 -2.36
C ASP A 18 -8.11 -2.88 -3.42
N GLY A 19 -8.56 -1.66 -3.74
CA GLY A 19 -9.55 -1.42 -4.81
C GLY A 19 -9.02 -1.80 -6.20
N GLU A 20 -7.78 -1.44 -6.51
CA GLU A 20 -7.17 -1.73 -7.82
C GLU A 20 -6.71 -3.20 -7.94
N LEU A 21 -6.41 -3.86 -6.82
CA LEU A 21 -6.04 -5.27 -6.76
C LEU A 21 -7.23 -6.17 -7.16
N GLN A 22 -8.46 -5.75 -6.84
CA GLN A 22 -9.70 -6.41 -7.30
C GLN A 22 -9.81 -6.42 -8.83
N GLU A 23 -9.27 -5.41 -9.52
CA GLU A 23 -9.29 -5.29 -10.99
C GLU A 23 -8.17 -6.10 -11.69
N LYS A 24 -7.51 -7.03 -10.99
CA LYS A 24 -6.39 -7.88 -11.48
C LYS A 24 -5.12 -7.12 -11.85
N LYS A 25 -4.88 -5.93 -11.32
CA LYS A 25 -3.58 -5.27 -11.49
C LYS A 25 -2.52 -5.92 -10.60
N ASP A 26 -1.29 -6.00 -11.12
CA ASP A 26 -0.14 -6.50 -10.38
C ASP A 26 0.14 -5.60 -9.17
N LEU A 27 0.22 -6.20 -7.97
CA LEU A 27 0.50 -5.49 -6.72
C LEU A 27 1.76 -4.63 -6.82
N THR A 28 2.80 -5.13 -7.48
CA THR A 28 4.07 -4.42 -7.70
C THR A 28 3.86 -3.11 -8.44
N LYS A 29 3.03 -3.10 -9.50
CA LYS A 29 2.71 -1.88 -10.26
C LYS A 29 1.91 -0.89 -9.43
N LEU A 30 0.94 -1.39 -8.66
CA LEU A 30 0.13 -0.57 -7.77
C LEU A 30 0.98 0.09 -6.68
N LEU A 31 2.00 -0.60 -6.19
CA LEU A 31 2.94 -0.08 -5.21
C LEU A 31 3.84 1.02 -5.75
N GLU A 32 4.32 0.87 -6.99
CA GLU A 32 5.07 1.94 -7.65
C GLU A 32 4.18 3.17 -7.91
N GLU A 33 2.95 2.96 -8.42
CA GLU A 33 1.98 4.05 -8.65
C GLU A 33 1.61 4.76 -7.35
N VAL A 34 1.25 4.01 -6.31
CA VAL A 34 0.83 4.58 -5.02
C VAL A 34 2.00 5.24 -4.30
N GLY A 35 3.22 4.71 -4.45
CA GLY A 35 4.45 5.28 -3.93
C GLY A 35 4.73 6.66 -4.52
N MET A 36 4.60 6.79 -5.83
CA MET A 36 4.73 8.08 -6.52
C MET A 36 3.57 9.03 -6.19
N ARG A 37 2.33 8.51 -6.14
CA ARG A 37 1.11 9.31 -5.98
C ARG A 37 0.93 9.85 -4.57
N PHE A 38 1.26 9.05 -3.56
CA PHE A 38 1.12 9.42 -2.15
C PHE A 38 2.45 9.87 -1.50
N ASN A 39 3.57 9.84 -2.24
CA ASN A 39 4.91 10.07 -1.70
C ASN A 39 5.20 9.15 -0.50
N LEU A 40 4.95 7.85 -0.67
CA LEU A 40 5.27 6.87 0.36
C LEU A 40 6.78 6.76 0.49
N SER A 41 7.24 6.64 1.73
CA SER A 41 8.63 6.30 2.01
C SER A 41 8.91 4.83 1.67
N PRO A 42 10.17 4.47 1.38
CA PRO A 42 10.54 3.08 1.11
C PRO A 42 10.13 2.11 2.24
N GLN A 43 10.12 2.57 3.50
CA GLN A 43 9.58 1.78 4.62
C GLN A 43 8.07 1.50 4.48
N GLU A 44 7.28 2.49 4.09
CA GLU A 44 5.84 2.35 3.95
C GLU A 44 5.51 1.44 2.75
N MET A 45 6.22 1.60 1.62
CA MET A 45 6.07 0.70 0.47
C MET A 45 6.40 -0.75 0.84
N GLU A 46 7.48 -0.98 1.59
CA GLU A 46 7.84 -2.34 1.99
C GLU A 46 6.83 -2.94 2.99
N PHE A 47 6.27 -2.12 3.88
CA PHE A 47 5.21 -2.55 4.80
C PHE A 47 3.96 -2.98 4.03
N VAL A 48 3.50 -2.14 3.10
CA VAL A 48 2.34 -2.41 2.26
C VAL A 48 2.56 -3.65 1.40
N LEU A 49 3.73 -3.78 0.77
CA LEU A 49 4.08 -4.96 -0.02
C LEU A 49 4.08 -6.23 0.81
N ARG A 50 4.68 -6.21 2.02
CA ARG A 50 4.66 -7.36 2.92
C ARG A 50 3.24 -7.71 3.35
N PHE A 51 2.44 -6.73 3.76
CA PHE A 51 1.06 -6.93 4.19
C PHE A 51 0.23 -7.67 3.12
N PHE A 52 0.24 -7.17 1.89
CA PHE A 52 -0.50 -7.79 0.80
C PHE A 52 0.08 -9.12 0.34
N LYS A 53 1.40 -9.31 0.41
CA LYS A 53 2.07 -10.58 0.06
C LYS A 53 1.79 -11.67 1.09
N GLU A 54 1.68 -11.30 2.37
CA GLU A 54 1.28 -12.18 3.47
C GLU A 54 -0.18 -12.62 3.34
N GLU A 55 -1.10 -11.67 3.06
CA GLU A 55 -2.51 -11.94 2.74
C GLU A 55 -2.67 -12.92 1.57
N LYS A 56 -1.87 -12.76 0.50
CA LYS A 56 -1.97 -13.60 -0.70
C LYS A 56 -1.38 -15.00 -0.53
N ASN A 57 -0.44 -15.18 0.40
CA ASN A 57 0.21 -16.46 0.66
C ASN A 57 -0.57 -17.36 1.64
N ASN A 58 -1.61 -16.82 2.29
CA ASN A 58 -2.43 -17.55 3.26
C ASN A 58 -3.75 -18.10 2.66
N LYS A 59 -3.81 -18.35 1.35
CA LYS A 59 -4.99 -18.88 0.66
C LYS A 59 -4.62 -20.04 -0.27
#